data_AF-H1UUU8-F1
#
_entry.id   AF-H1UUU8-F1
#
_cell.length_a   1.000
_cell.length_b   1.000
_cell.length_c   1.000
_cell.angle_alpha   90.00
_cell.angle_beta   90.00
_cell.angle_gamma   90.00
#
_symmetry.space_group_name_H-M   'P 1'
#
loop_
_entity.id
_entity.type
_entity.pdbx_description
1 polymer ?
#
loop_
_entity_poly.entity_id
_entity_poly.type
_entity_poly.pdbx_seq_one_letter_code
_entity_poly.pdbx_strand_id
1 'polypeptide(L)'
;MNGGWGEIDLTDSICCSAWRPLEQVENWPLAVCDGSSITYDDLIEVDLIRKDYIGSTMFAKFRPGYSWYYLESQRPDEVCLFKNFDSQENSKAPICPHSSFEQDDVPLNTRPRKSIEVRAFVFGGPQQRPSAAADT
;
A
#
# COMPACT_ATOMS: atom_id res chain seq x y z
N MET A 1 -24.01 -28.45 8.22
CA MET A 1 -23.42 -27.10 8.12
C MET A 1 -21.92 -27.28 8.20
N ASN A 2 -21.27 -27.47 7.05
CA ASN A 2 -19.83 -27.79 6.99
C ASN A 2 -19.08 -26.50 6.64
N GLY A 3 -18.81 -25.67 7.64
CA GLY A 3 -17.94 -24.51 7.52
C GLY A 3 -16.48 -24.95 7.59
N GLY A 4 -16.00 -25.62 6.54
CA GLY A 4 -14.56 -25.81 6.36
C GLY A 4 -13.99 -24.46 5.95
N TRP A 5 -13.23 -23.82 6.83
CA TRP A 5 -12.36 -22.71 6.43
C TRP A 5 -11.37 -23.31 5.43
N GLY A 6 -11.60 -23.08 4.14
CA GLY A 6 -10.67 -23.47 3.09
C GLY A 6 -9.29 -22.88 3.38
N GLU A 7 -8.25 -23.56 2.91
CA GLU A 7 -6.89 -23.03 2.93
C GLU A 7 -6.90 -21.64 2.27
N ILE A 8 -6.34 -20.64 2.95
CA ILE A 8 -6.24 -19.28 2.40
C ILE A 8 -5.21 -19.35 1.27
N ASP A 9 -5.69 -19.18 0.04
CA ASP A 9 -4.81 -19.05 -1.10
C ASP A 9 -4.13 -17.68 -1.05
N LEU A 10 -2.82 -17.68 -0.79
CA LEU A 10 -2.03 -16.45 -0.76
C LEU A 10 -1.65 -15.97 -2.17
N THR A 11 -1.84 -16.81 -3.19
CA THR A 11 -1.45 -16.48 -4.57
C THR A 11 -2.38 -15.46 -5.22
N ASP A 12 -3.62 -15.37 -4.77
CA ASP A 12 -4.55 -14.29 -5.14
C ASP A 12 -4.81 -13.42 -3.90
N SER A 13 -4.04 -12.34 -3.75
CA SER A 13 -4.18 -11.44 -2.62
C SER A 13 -3.87 -9.99 -2.97
N ILE A 14 -4.63 -9.10 -2.33
CA ILE A 14 -4.48 -7.65 -2.46
C ILE A 14 -4.40 -7.04 -1.07
N CYS A 15 -3.55 -6.03 -0.94
CA CYS A 15 -3.43 -5.24 0.27
C CYS A 15 -3.79 -3.78 0.00
N CYS A 16 -4.87 -3.30 0.59
CA CYS A 16 -5.32 -1.91 0.46
C CYS A 16 -5.20 -1.18 1.80
N SER A 17 -4.88 0.12 1.74
CA SER A 17 -4.85 1.00 2.90
C SER A 17 -5.89 2.11 2.74
N ALA A 18 -6.73 2.26 3.76
CA ALA A 18 -7.53 3.46 3.96
C ALA A 18 -6.80 4.36 4.95
N TRP A 19 -6.42 5.55 4.49
CA TRP A 19 -5.73 6.54 5.28
C TRP A 19 -6.61 7.77 5.45
N ARG A 20 -6.65 8.31 6.67
CA ARG A 20 -7.27 9.63 6.91
C ARG A 20 -6.53 10.39 8.00
N PRO A 21 -6.54 11.73 7.96
CA PRO A 21 -6.02 12.51 9.05
C PRO A 21 -7.06 12.60 10.18
N LEU A 22 -6.60 12.84 11.42
CA LEU A 22 -7.48 13.02 12.58
C LEU A 22 -7.90 14.49 12.76
N GLU A 23 -7.11 15.40 12.20
CA GLU A 23 -7.32 16.85 12.16
C GLU A 23 -6.95 17.35 10.76
N GLN A 24 -7.23 18.60 10.41
CA GLN A 24 -6.79 19.13 9.11
C GLN A 24 -5.26 19.06 8.98
N VAL A 25 -4.77 18.62 7.83
CA VAL A 25 -3.33 18.52 7.55
C VAL A 25 -2.76 19.91 7.24
N GLU A 26 -1.96 20.45 8.16
CA GLU A 26 -1.27 21.74 8.00
C GLU A 26 0.21 21.59 7.60
N ASN A 27 0.80 20.42 7.87
CA ASN A 27 2.17 20.08 7.52
C ASN A 27 2.31 18.57 7.30
N TRP A 28 3.44 18.16 6.71
CA TRP A 28 3.78 16.75 6.47
C TRP A 28 2.65 15.95 5.80
N PRO A 29 2.09 16.36 4.65
CA PRO A 29 0.97 15.67 4.02
C PRO A 29 1.36 14.26 3.55
N LEU A 30 0.37 13.40 3.32
CA LEU A 30 0.62 12.09 2.72
C LEU A 30 0.79 12.25 1.21
N ALA A 31 1.99 11.95 0.71
CA ALA A 31 2.21 11.73 -0.70
C ALA A 31 2.01 10.25 -1.04
N VAL A 32 1.32 10.00 -2.14
CA VAL A 32 1.12 8.68 -2.74
C VAL A 32 1.73 8.67 -4.14
N CYS A 33 2.49 7.63 -4.45
CA CYS A 33 3.07 7.44 -5.77
C CYS A 33 2.06 6.73 -6.69
N ASP A 34 1.95 7.18 -7.94
CA ASP A 34 1.17 6.49 -8.96
C ASP A 34 1.77 5.11 -9.23
N GLY A 35 0.99 4.07 -8.93
CA GLY A 35 1.39 2.69 -9.08
C GLY A 35 1.70 2.28 -10.52
N SER A 36 1.24 3.04 -11.52
CA SER A 36 1.59 2.81 -12.93
C SER A 36 2.98 3.34 -13.30
N SER A 37 3.57 4.17 -12.44
CA SER A 37 4.90 4.76 -12.63
C SER A 37 6.03 3.98 -11.94
N ILE A 38 5.73 2.85 -11.28
CA ILE A 38 6.68 2.07 -10.49
C ILE A 38 6.51 0.56 -10.71
N THR A 39 7.61 -0.20 -10.63
CA THR A 39 7.62 -1.67 -10.73
C THR A 39 8.31 -2.32 -9.52
N TYR A 40 8.22 -3.64 -9.38
CA TYR A 40 8.95 -4.35 -8.32
C TYR A 40 10.48 -4.22 -8.42
N ASP A 41 11.01 -4.01 -9.63
CA ASP A 41 12.45 -3.77 -9.84
C ASP A 41 12.91 -2.43 -9.24
N ASP A 42 11.98 -1.50 -8.98
CA ASP A 42 12.27 -0.24 -8.33
C ASP A 42 12.36 -0.38 -6.79
N LEU A 43 12.03 -1.55 -6.23
CA LEU A 43 12.05 -1.78 -4.79
C LEU A 43 13.33 -2.50 -4.34
N ILE A 44 13.68 -2.32 -3.06
CA ILE A 44 14.69 -3.09 -2.35
C ILE A 44 14.07 -3.67 -1.09
N GLU A 45 14.25 -4.97 -0.89
CA GLU A 45 13.86 -5.63 0.36
C GLU A 45 14.85 -5.26 1.47
N VAL A 46 14.32 -4.91 2.63
CA VAL A 46 15.07 -4.47 3.80
C VAL A 46 14.55 -5.18 5.04
N ASP A 47 15.47 -5.63 5.89
CA ASP A 47 15.14 -6.24 7.16
C ASP A 47 14.46 -5.24 8.11
N LEU A 48 13.29 -5.62 8.61
CA LEU A 48 12.55 -4.90 9.64
C LEU A 48 12.80 -5.57 10.99
N ILE A 49 13.88 -5.15 11.64
CA ILE A 49 14.31 -5.69 12.93
C ILE A 49 13.67 -4.89 14.07
N ARG A 50 12.85 -5.56 14.88
CA ARG A 50 12.32 -5.07 16.15
C ARG A 50 12.77 -6.02 17.27
N LYS A 51 12.56 -5.59 18.52
CA LYS A 51 13.00 -6.35 19.72
C LYS A 51 12.59 -7.83 19.67
N ASP A 52 11.35 -8.11 19.28
CA ASP A 52 10.76 -9.46 19.30
C ASP A 52 10.25 -9.91 17.92
N TYR A 53 10.71 -9.27 16.83
CA TYR A 53 10.25 -9.56 15.47
C TYR A 53 11.34 -9.25 14.44
N ILE A 54 11.62 -10.22 13.58
CA ILE A 54 12.39 -10.02 12.35
C ILE A 54 11.44 -10.33 11.19
N GLY A 55 11.22 -9.35 10.34
CA GLY A 55 10.54 -9.55 9.07
C GLY A 55 11.20 -8.70 8.00
N SER A 56 10.52 -8.53 6.86
CA SER A 56 10.99 -7.66 5.80
C SER A 56 9.98 -6.57 5.44
N THR A 57 10.50 -5.49 4.86
CA THR A 57 9.74 -4.42 4.24
C THR A 57 10.41 -4.02 2.93
N MET A 58 9.67 -3.44 2.01
CA MET A 58 10.24 -2.93 0.76
C MET A 58 10.41 -1.42 0.84
N PHE A 59 11.56 -0.90 0.40
CA PHE A 59 11.77 0.53 0.16
C PHE A 59 11.90 0.82 -1.32
N ALA A 60 11.37 1.96 -1.75
CA ALA A 60 11.52 2.41 -3.13
C ALA A 60 12.92 3.03 -3.33
N LYS A 61 13.61 2.59 -4.38
CA LYS A 61 14.84 3.22 -4.86
C LYS A 61 14.49 4.52 -5.58
N PHE A 62 15.39 5.51 -5.51
CA PHE A 62 15.23 6.71 -6.31
C PHE A 62 15.36 6.39 -7.81
N ARG A 63 14.39 6.86 -8.59
CA ARG A 63 14.43 6.88 -10.05
C ARG A 63 13.67 8.10 -10.57
N PRO A 64 14.15 8.80 -11.62
CA PRO A 64 13.36 9.82 -12.28
C PRO A 64 12.09 9.22 -12.91
N GLY A 65 11.01 9.99 -12.94
CA GLY A 65 9.76 9.61 -13.60
C GLY A 65 8.67 9.02 -12.70
N TYR A 66 8.88 8.95 -11.38
CA TYR A 66 7.76 8.73 -10.46
C TYR A 66 6.82 9.93 -10.47
N SER A 67 5.52 9.65 -10.49
CA SER A 67 4.49 10.66 -10.33
C SER A 67 3.92 10.58 -8.92
N TRP A 68 4.15 11.63 -8.13
CA TRP A 68 3.68 11.74 -6.76
C TRP A 68 2.51 12.71 -6.67
N TYR A 69 1.50 12.32 -5.89
CA TYR A 69 0.29 13.09 -5.66
C TYR A 69 0.05 13.23 -4.17
N TYR A 70 -0.52 14.36 -3.77
CA TYR A 70 -0.97 14.58 -2.39
C TYR A 70 -2.21 15.47 -2.40
N LEU A 71 -2.99 15.40 -1.33
CA LEU A 71 -4.13 16.28 -1.12
C LEU A 71 -3.73 17.39 -0.17
N GLU A 72 -3.67 18.62 -0.67
CA GLU A 72 -3.37 19.80 0.14
C GLU A 72 -4.47 20.05 1.18
N SER A 73 -4.08 20.40 2.41
CA SER A 73 -5.03 20.77 3.47
C SER A 73 -6.09 19.70 3.77
N GLN A 74 -5.76 18.42 3.57
CA GLN A 74 -6.69 17.30 3.69
C GLN A 74 -7.43 17.28 5.02
N ARG A 75 -8.75 17.11 4.96
CA ARG A 75 -9.67 17.14 6.11
C ARG A 75 -9.98 15.73 6.64
N PRO A 76 -10.42 15.61 7.92
CA PRO A 76 -10.65 14.29 8.53
C PRO A 76 -11.74 13.41 7.90
N ASP A 77 -12.63 14.00 7.12
CA ASP A 77 -13.70 13.36 6.32
C ASP A 77 -13.25 12.97 4.90
N GLU A 78 -12.02 13.32 4.51
CA GLU A 78 -11.42 12.97 3.23
C GLU A 78 -10.51 11.75 3.42
N VAL A 79 -10.98 10.58 2.97
CA VAL A 79 -10.23 9.32 3.08
C VAL A 79 -9.44 9.08 1.78
N CYS A 80 -8.15 8.85 1.91
CA CYS A 80 -7.31 8.37 0.80
C CYS A 80 -7.32 6.84 0.82
N LEU A 81 -7.72 6.23 -0.29
CA LEU A 81 -7.67 4.78 -0.48
C LEU A 81 -6.62 4.47 -1.55
N PHE A 82 -5.65 3.62 -1.21
CA PHE A 82 -4.61 3.20 -2.14
C PHE A 82 -4.25 1.72 -1.93
N LYS A 83 -3.73 1.10 -3.00
CA LYS A 83 -3.38 -0.32 -3.03
C LYS A 83 -1.87 -0.47 -2.85
N ASN A 84 -1.45 -1.09 -1.75
CA ASN A 84 -0.04 -1.27 -1.41
C ASN A 84 0.61 -2.45 -2.13
N PHE A 85 -0.19 -3.48 -2.40
CA PHE A 85 0.26 -4.73 -3.00
C PHE A 85 -0.88 -5.39 -3.76
N ASP A 86 -0.54 -6.01 -4.88
CA ASP A 86 -1.42 -6.81 -5.70
C ASP A 86 -0.61 -8.00 -6.23
N SER A 87 -1.05 -9.22 -5.94
CA SER A 87 -0.34 -10.42 -6.40
C SER A 87 -0.51 -10.71 -7.88
N GLN A 88 -1.43 -10.02 -8.57
CA GLN A 88 -1.69 -10.23 -10.00
C GLN A 88 -0.54 -9.69 -10.86
N GLU A 89 0.11 -10.57 -11.63
CA GLU A 89 1.27 -10.22 -12.47
C GLU A 89 0.98 -9.12 -13.50
N ASN A 90 -0.28 -9.03 -13.97
CA ASN A 90 -0.72 -8.05 -14.96
C ASN A 90 -1.34 -6.78 -14.34
N SER A 91 -1.16 -6.57 -13.04
CA SER A 91 -1.67 -5.38 -12.36
C SER A 91 -1.02 -4.12 -12.93
N LYS A 92 -1.85 -3.15 -13.36
CA LYS A 92 -1.38 -1.85 -13.85
C LYS A 92 -0.79 -0.95 -12.76
N ALA A 93 -1.05 -1.28 -11.50
CA ALA A 93 -0.59 -0.55 -10.33
C ALA A 93 -0.35 -1.56 -9.20
N PRO A 94 0.75 -2.34 -9.26
CA PRO A 94 0.95 -3.45 -8.34
C PRO A 94 1.31 -2.98 -6.92
N ILE A 95 1.86 -1.78 -6.80
CA ILE A 95 2.35 -1.20 -5.55
C ILE A 95 2.08 0.31 -5.53
N CYS A 96 2.00 0.89 -4.33
CA CYS A 96 1.83 2.33 -4.12
C CYS A 96 2.70 2.78 -2.94
N PRO A 97 3.99 3.11 -3.18
CA PRO A 97 4.80 3.78 -2.18
C PRO A 97 4.11 5.05 -1.71
N HIS A 98 4.19 5.30 -0.42
CA HIS A 98 3.63 6.50 0.19
C HIS A 98 4.55 6.94 1.32
N SER A 99 4.67 8.26 1.48
CA SER A 99 5.48 8.86 2.53
C SER A 99 4.94 10.22 2.88
N SER A 100 5.27 10.71 4.07
CA SER A 100 5.19 12.15 4.33
C SER A 100 6.39 12.87 3.74
N PHE A 101 6.21 14.13 3.39
CA PHE A 101 7.28 15.02 2.95
C PHE A 101 7.14 16.39 3.61
N GLU A 102 8.26 17.10 3.74
CA GLU A 102 8.27 18.46 4.26
C GLU A 102 7.77 19.42 3.17
N GLN A 103 6.86 20.33 3.53
CA GLN A 103 6.38 21.38 2.64
C GLN A 103 7.20 22.65 2.87
N ASP A 104 7.43 23.40 1.79
CA ASP A 104 8.00 24.74 1.89
C ASP A 104 7.01 25.69 2.60
N ASP A 105 7.52 26.74 3.25
CA ASP A 105 6.75 27.85 3.82
C ASP A 105 5.68 27.48 4.87
N VAL A 106 5.89 26.38 5.61
CA VAL A 106 5.02 25.99 6.73
C VAL A 106 5.24 26.93 7.94
N PRO A 107 4.18 27.56 8.49
CA PRO A 107 4.30 28.40 9.69
C PRO A 107 4.89 27.64 10.88
N LEU A 108 5.78 28.30 11.65
CA LEU A 108 6.48 27.72 12.81
C LEU A 108 5.55 27.13 13.89
N ASN A 109 4.30 27.60 13.97
CA ASN A 109 3.32 27.16 14.96
C ASN A 109 2.31 26.16 14.41
N THR A 110 2.56 25.55 13.24
CA THR A 110 1.69 24.50 12.70
C THR A 110 1.68 23.26 13.60
N ARG A 111 0.51 22.64 13.69
CA ARG A 111 0.34 21.47 14.53
C ARG A 111 0.89 20.23 13.80
N PRO A 112 1.61 19.33 14.47
CA PRO A 112 2.04 18.09 13.86
C PRO A 112 0.84 17.28 13.35
N ARG A 113 0.94 16.80 12.11
CA ARG A 113 -0.06 15.89 11.54
C ARG A 113 -0.28 14.67 12.42
N LYS A 114 -1.55 14.37 12.68
CA LYS A 114 -2.01 13.10 13.26
C LYS A 114 -2.91 12.39 12.27
N SER A 115 -2.72 11.10 12.10
CA SER A 115 -3.44 10.31 11.09
C SER A 115 -3.54 8.85 11.51
N ILE A 116 -4.44 8.14 10.84
CA ILE A 116 -4.59 6.69 10.97
C ILE A 116 -4.57 6.05 9.59
N GLU A 117 -3.88 4.92 9.49
CA GLU A 117 -3.92 4.01 8.35
C GLU A 117 -4.51 2.69 8.81
N VAL A 118 -5.53 2.22 8.09
CA VAL A 118 -6.11 0.89 8.29
C VAL A 118 -5.85 0.08 7.04
N ARG A 119 -5.17 -1.05 7.21
CA ARG A 119 -4.78 -1.94 6.12
C ARG A 119 -5.69 -3.17 6.10
N ALA A 120 -6.26 -3.44 4.94
CA ALA A 120 -7.08 -4.61 4.66
C ALA A 120 -6.34 -5.54 3.71
N PHE A 121 -6.20 -6.80 4.13
CA PHE A 121 -5.71 -7.89 3.28
C PHE A 121 -6.92 -8.67 2.76
N VAL A 122 -7.04 -8.74 1.45
CA VAL A 122 -8.11 -9.43 0.74
C VAL A 122 -7.49 -10.65 0.08
N PHE A 123 -8.06 -11.82 0.33
CA PHE A 123 -7.61 -13.10 -0.23
C PHE A 123 -8.71 -13.65 -1.15
N GLY A 124 -8.30 -14.07 -2.34
CA GLY A 124 -9.15 -14.73 -3.31
C GLY A 124 -9.66 -16.08 -2.80
N GLY A 125 -10.75 -16.55 -3.41
CA GLY A 125 -11.22 -17.92 -3.20
C GLY A 125 -10.34 -18.91 -3.95
N PRO A 126 -10.41 -20.22 -3.61
CA PRO A 126 -9.59 -21.24 -4.26
C PRO A 126 -9.81 -21.22 -5.78
N GLN A 127 -8.72 -21.00 -6.53
CA GLN A 127 -8.75 -21.05 -7.98
C GLN A 127 -8.97 -22.51 -8.42
N GLN A 128 -10.00 -22.77 -9.24
CA GLN A 128 -10.18 -24.10 -9.81
C GLN A 128 -8.93 -24.43 -10.64
N ARG A 129 -8.13 -25.42 -10.21
CA ARG A 129 -7.02 -25.91 -11.04
C ARG A 129 -7.60 -26.33 -12.39
N PRO A 130 -6.96 -25.99 -13.52
CA PRO A 130 -7.32 -26.57 -14.80
C PRO A 130 -7.36 -28.09 -14.62
N SER A 131 -8.46 -28.75 -15.00
CA SER A 131 -8.44 -30.21 -15.05
C SER A 131 -7.33 -30.59 -16.01
N ALA A 132 -6.37 -31.39 -15.57
CA ALA A 132 -5.42 -32.01 -16.49
C ALA A 132 -6.24 -32.58 -17.65
N ALA A 133 -6.00 -32.07 -18.86
CA ALA A 133 -6.62 -32.63 -20.04
C ALA A 133 -6.32 -34.13 -19.99
N ALA A 134 -7.37 -34.94 -20.04
CA ALA A 134 -7.21 -36.36 -20.21
C ALA A 134 -6.63 -36.56 -21.61
N ASP A 135 -5.30 -36.60 -21.69
CA ASP A 135 -4.58 -37.09 -22.85
C ASP A 135 -4.95 -38.58 -22.99
N THR A 136 -5.94 -38.84 -23.85
CA THR A 136 -6.28 -40.17 -24.38
C THR A 136 -5.63 -40.37 -25.74
#